data_AF-A0A256ZIS9-F1
#
_entry.id   AF-A0A256ZIS9-F1
#
_cell.length_a   1.000
_cell.length_b   1.000
_cell.length_c   1.000
_cell.angle_alpha   90.00
_cell.angle_beta   90.00
_cell.angle_gamma   90.00
#
_symmetry.space_group_name_H-M   'P 1'
#
loop_
_entity.id
_entity.type
_entity.pdbx_description
1 polymer ?
#
loop_
_entity_poly.entity_id
_entity_poly.type
_entity_poly.pdbx_seq_one_letter_code
_entity_poly.pdbx_strand_id
1 'polypeptide(L)' 'MSVAQKVRMERLERIRRFIKTLKANIGEDVNKVVAWFAVTTGLREKVVREYLALLSRAGVVELENRIIKEVHEEKLIG' A
#
# COMPACT_ATOMS: atom_id res chain seq x y z
N MET A 1 23.37 -9.92 13.82
CA MET A 1 22.14 -9.81 12.99
C MET A 1 22.55 -10.03 11.54
N SER A 2 21.92 -10.95 10.80
CA SER A 2 22.35 -11.28 9.42
C SER A 2 21.95 -10.19 8.42
N VAL A 3 22.75 -9.96 7.37
CA VAL A 3 22.46 -9.00 6.29
C VAL A 3 21.10 -9.28 5.66
N ALA A 4 20.74 -10.56 5.48
CA ALA A 4 19.43 -10.98 4.96
C ALA A 4 18.27 -10.58 5.90
N GLN A 5 18.48 -10.60 7.22
CA GLN A 5 17.49 -10.15 8.20
C GLN A 5 17.34 -8.63 8.20
N LYS A 6 18.46 -7.89 8.07
CA LYS A 6 18.45 -6.42 7.98
C LYS A 6 17.67 -5.95 6.75
N VAL A 7 17.94 -6.53 5.59
CA VAL A 7 17.21 -6.22 4.34
C VAL A 7 15.72 -6.54 4.46
N ARG A 8 15.36 -7.66 5.10
CA ARG A 8 13.95 -8.04 5.34
C ARG A 8 13.24 -7.04 6.25
N MET A 9 13.89 -6.60 7.32
CA MET A 9 13.35 -5.59 8.25
C MET A 9 13.12 -4.24 7.56
N GLU A 10 14.10 -3.75 6.80
CA GLU A 10 13.96 -2.49 6.05
C GLU A 10 12.84 -2.54 5.00
N ARG A 11 12.58 -3.73 4.43
CA ARG A 11 11.47 -3.93 3.50
C ARG A 11 10.12 -3.89 4.22
N LEU A 12 10.03 -4.54 5.39
CA LEU A 12 8.83 -4.54 6.23
C LEU A 12 8.50 -3.13 6.74
N GLU A 13 9.49 -2.37 7.19
CA GLU A 13 9.29 -0.99 7.61
C GLU A 13 8.77 -0.10 6.48
N ARG A 14 9.28 -0.28 5.25
CA ARG A 14 8.78 0.42 4.07
C ARG A 14 7.32 0.10 3.77
N ILE A 15 6.93 -1.18 3.85
CA ILE A 15 5.52 -1.60 3.69
C ILE A 15 4.65 -1.04 4.82
N ARG A 16 5.14 -1.00 6.06
CA ARG A 16 4.39 -0.46 7.19
C ARG A 16 4.15 1.06 7.04
N ARG A 17 5.16 1.81 6.60
CA ARG A 17 5.00 3.24 6.26
C ARG A 17 4.02 3.42 5.11
N PHE A 18 4.12 2.58 4.07
CA PHE A 18 3.18 2.58 2.96
C PHE A 18 1.73 2.45 3.43
N ILE A 19 1.41 1.45 4.27
CA ILE A 19 0.05 1.24 4.80
C ILE A 19 -0.43 2.44 5.63
N LYS A 20 0.43 2.96 6.53
CA LYS A 20 0.07 4.12 7.38
C LYS A 20 -0.31 5.34 6.54
N THR A 21 0.43 5.57 5.46
CA THR A 21 0.21 6.68 4.56
C THR A 21 -0.96 6.44 3.61
N LEU A 22 -1.19 5.19 3.18
CA LEU A 22 -2.29 4.82 2.32
C LEU A 22 -3.65 5.13 2.96
N LYS A 23 -3.79 4.91 4.28
CA LYS A 23 -4.97 5.30 5.06
C LYS A 23 -5.29 6.80 4.99
N ALA A 24 -4.28 7.66 4.83
CA ALA A 24 -4.50 9.09 4.68
C ALA A 24 -4.90 9.51 3.25
N ASN A 25 -4.83 8.58 2.29
CA ASN A 25 -5.15 8.79 0.88
C ASN A 25 -6.35 7.94 0.43
N ILE A 26 -7.20 7.50 1.36
CA ILE A 26 -8.49 6.92 1.03
C ILE A 26 -9.35 7.99 0.33
N GLY A 27 -10.03 7.61 -0.76
CA GLY A 27 -10.80 8.52 -1.60
C GLY A 27 -9.99 9.22 -2.70
N GLU A 28 -8.67 9.04 -2.74
CA GLU A 28 -7.79 9.62 -3.76
C GLU A 28 -7.63 8.73 -5.00
N ASP A 29 -7.25 9.34 -6.13
CA ASP A 29 -6.92 8.60 -7.36
C ASP A 29 -5.65 7.76 -7.18
N VAL A 30 -5.73 6.49 -7.55
CA VAL A 30 -4.67 5.48 -7.49
C VAL A 30 -3.39 5.97 -8.16
N ASN A 31 -3.47 6.67 -9.29
CA ASN A 31 -2.29 7.14 -10.01
C ASN A 31 -1.62 8.31 -9.28
N LYS A 32 -2.41 9.19 -8.67
CA LYS A 32 -1.88 10.25 -7.81
C LYS A 32 -1.14 9.67 -6.62
N VAL A 33 -1.72 8.68 -5.94
CA VAL A 33 -1.09 7.99 -4.82
C VAL A 33 0.17 7.22 -5.25
N VAL A 34 0.11 6.51 -6.39
CA VAL A 34 1.25 5.78 -6.96
C VAL A 34 2.41 6.73 -7.30
N ALA A 35 2.13 7.82 -8.01
CA ALA A 35 3.14 8.79 -8.41
C ALA A 35 3.77 9.48 -7.20
N TRP A 36 2.94 9.95 -6.27
CA TRP A 36 3.41 10.58 -5.04
C TRP A 36 4.28 9.64 -4.20
N PHE A 37 3.88 8.37 -4.09
CA PHE A 37 4.64 7.38 -3.31
C PHE A 37 5.95 6.99 -3.99
N ALA A 38 5.95 6.84 -5.32
CA ALA A 38 7.14 6.58 -6.11
C ALA A 38 8.20 7.68 -5.91
N VAL A 39 7.77 8.96 -5.95
CA VAL A 39 8.63 10.12 -5.68
C VAL A 39 9.15 10.11 -4.24
N THR A 40 8.27 9.92 -3.26
CA THR A 40 8.61 10.01 -1.82
C THR A 40 9.56 8.89 -1.38
N THR A 41 9.45 7.70 -1.98
CA THR A 41 10.22 6.52 -1.56
C THR A 41 11.37 6.15 -2.51
N GLY A 42 11.48 6.83 -3.65
CA GLY A 42 12.43 6.47 -4.71
C GLY A 42 12.13 5.11 -5.36
N LEU A 43 10.94 4.55 -5.13
CA LEU A 43 10.52 3.28 -5.75
C LEU A 43 9.97 3.54 -7.15
N ARG A 44 10.15 2.55 -8.03
CA ARG A 44 9.49 2.56 -9.35
C ARG A 44 7.99 2.42 -9.15
N GLU A 45 7.19 3.16 -9.91
CA GLU A 45 5.73 3.09 -9.86
C GLU A 45 5.18 1.66 -9.99
N LYS A 46 5.82 0.82 -10.83
CA LYS A 46 5.46 -0.60 -10.97
C LYS A 46 5.49 -1.33 -9.62
N VAL A 47 6.51 -1.10 -8.80
CA VAL A 47 6.66 -1.72 -7.48
C VAL A 47 5.58 -1.21 -6.52
N VAL A 48 5.24 0.08 -6.61
CA VAL A 48 4.17 0.67 -5.81
C VAL A 48 2.82 0.05 -6.17
N ARG A 49 2.55 -0.15 -7.46
CA ARG A 49 1.33 -0.84 -7.94
C ARG A 49 1.29 -2.30 -7.48
N GLU A 50 2.42 -3.00 -7.47
CA GLU A 50 2.52 -4.36 -6.90
C GLU A 50 2.16 -4.36 -5.41
N TYR A 51 2.62 -3.37 -4.63
CA TYR A 51 2.23 -3.23 -3.23
C TYR A 51 0.76 -2.90 -3.04
N LEU A 52 0.17 -2.01 -3.84
CA LEU A 52 -1.28 -1.75 -3.80
C LEU A 52 -2.07 -3.02 -4.12
N ALA A 53 -1.66 -3.79 -5.12
CA ALA A 53 -2.31 -5.04 -5.50
C ALA A 53 -2.22 -6.10 -4.38
N LEU A 54 -1.08 -6.19 -3.69
CA LEU A 54 -0.92 -7.07 -2.53
C LEU A 54 -1.84 -6.68 -1.38
N LEU A 55 -1.93 -5.37 -1.06
CA LEU A 55 -2.84 -4.88 -0.03
C LEU A 55 -4.31 -5.11 -0.40
N SER A 56 -4.65 -4.98 -1.68
CA SER A 56 -6.00 -5.25 -2.14
C SER A 56 -6.37 -6.72 -2.05
N ARG A 57 -5.47 -7.62 -2.46
CA ARG A 57 -5.66 -9.07 -2.28
C ARG A 57 -5.73 -9.49 -0.82
N ALA A 58 -5.03 -8.78 0.06
CA ALA A 58 -5.08 -9.02 1.50
C ALA A 58 -6.34 -8.43 2.16
N GLY A 59 -7.23 -7.78 1.41
CA GLY A 59 -8.46 -7.19 1.94
C GLY A 59 -8.22 -5.91 2.76
N VAL A 60 -7.06 -5.25 2.61
CA VAL A 60 -6.75 -4.01 3.33
C VAL A 60 -7.36 -2.79 2.62
N VAL A 61 -7.39 -2.82 1.30
CA VAL A 61 -7.96 -1.74 0.46
C VAL A 61 -8.71 -2.31 -0.73
N GLU A 62 -9.69 -1.57 -1.23
CA GLU A 62 -10.37 -1.88 -2.48
C GLU A 62 -10.00 -0.81 -3.52
N LEU A 63 -9.78 -1.23 -4.77
CA LEU A 63 -9.46 -0.35 -5.88
C LEU A 63 -10.66 -0.30 -6.82
N GLU A 64 -11.49 0.72 -6.71
CA GLU A 64 -12.72 0.86 -7.49
C GLU A 64 -12.70 2.17 -8.30
N ASN A 65 -12.93 2.10 -9.61
CA ASN A 65 -12.97 3.30 -10.48
C ASN A 65 -11.74 4.20 -10.34
N ARG A 66 -10.55 3.61 -10.13
CA ARG A 66 -9.27 4.30 -9.87
C ARG A 66 -9.21 5.03 -8.53
N ILE A 67 -10.15 4.81 -7.62
CA ILE A 67 -10.15 5.36 -6.26
C ILE A 67 -9.73 4.27 -5.27
N ILE A 68 -8.94 4.67 -4.27
CA ILE A 68 -8.57 3.79 -3.15
C ILE A 68 -9.65 3.88 -2.08
N LYS A 69 -10.33 2.76 -1.79
CA LYS A 69 -11.31 2.65 -0.70
C LYS A 69 -10.73 1.84 0.44
N GLU A 70 -11.02 2.23 1.68
CA GLU A 70 -10.64 1.43 2.85
C GLU A 70 -11.64 0.29 2.99
N VAL A 71 -11.14 -0.92 3.18
CA VAL A 71 -11.99 -2.04 3.55
C VAL A 71 -12.12 -1.96 5.08
N HIS A 72 -13.20 -1.34 5.55
CA HIS A 72 -13.68 -1.62 6.90
C HIS A 72 -14.34 -3.00 6.86
N GLU A 73 -13.95 -3.92 7.74
CA GLU A 73 -14.71 -5.15 7.97
C GLU A 73 -16.08 -4.82 8.58
N GLU A 74 -16.99 -4.25 7.79
CA GLU A 74 -18.44 -4.31 8.02
C GLU A 74 -19.01 -5.32 7.03
N LYS A 75 -18.58 -6.59 7.16
CA LYS A 75 -19.24 -7.81 6.64
C LYS A 75 -18.35 -9.04 6.84
N LEU A 76 -17.93 -9.29 8.07
CA LEU A 76 -17.87 -10.66 8.57
C LEU A 76 -19.01 -10.77 9.58
N ILE A 77 -19.98 -11.63 9.27
CA ILE A 77 -21.20 -11.91 10.05
C ILE A 77 -22.38 -10.97 9.71
N GLY A 78 -23.04 -11.30 8.59
CA GLY A 78 -24.49 -11.33 8.51
C GLY A 78 -24.93 -12.79 8.45
#